data_AF-A0A5J4UME7-F1
#
_entry.id   AF-A0A5J4UME7-F1
#
_cell.length_a   1.000
_cell.length_b   1.000
_cell.length_c   1.000
_cell.angle_alpha   90.00
_cell.angle_beta   90.00
_cell.angle_gamma   90.00
#
_symmetry.space_group_name_H-M   'P 1'
#
loop_
_entity.id
_entity.type
_entity.pdbx_description
1 polymer ?
#
loop_
_entity_poly.entity_id
_entity_poly.type
_entity_poly.pdbx_seq_one_letter_code
_entity_poly.pdbx_strand_id
1 'polypeptide(L)'
;MNDTENGILAIESGVVKALIRSFSVQPFDQITRLSTYIFLRITYCLDEIMNSIIDLNPFPALFRTLSTSSDFPHPYFDQFAISGYIQQLCNLFKQTNDNDDKDIASLCIGRLFRAKEILDINMRKEIIEHLKTLLDDKDEWNQTAAKQILKDLQINQVNKSEIEKDGFKLPI
;
A
#
# COMPACT_ATOMS: atom_id res chain seq x y z
N MET A 1 -25.38 1.48 15.82
CA MET A 1 -24.31 0.48 15.64
C MET A 1 -23.35 1.15 14.70
N ASN A 2 -22.26 1.69 15.24
CA ASN A 2 -21.40 2.64 14.52
C ASN A 2 -20.31 1.87 13.75
N ASP A 3 -19.86 2.42 12.63
CA ASP A 3 -18.86 1.81 11.73
C ASP A 3 -17.56 1.37 12.45
N THR A 4 -17.25 2.00 13.59
CA THR A 4 -16.15 1.66 14.50
C THR A 4 -16.27 0.24 15.10
N GLU A 5 -17.48 -0.19 15.45
CA GLU A 5 -17.75 -1.51 16.04
C GLU A 5 -17.62 -2.61 14.98
N ASN A 6 -18.04 -2.32 13.74
CA ASN A 6 -17.89 -3.21 12.59
C ASN A 6 -16.41 -3.41 12.21
N GLY A 7 -15.57 -2.37 12.32
CA GLY A 7 -14.14 -2.47 12.03
C GLY A 7 -13.36 -3.32 13.04
N ILE A 8 -13.67 -3.20 14.34
CA ILE A 8 -13.05 -4.01 15.40
C ILE A 8 -13.43 -5.48 15.25
N LEU A 9 -14.71 -5.75 14.98
CA LEU A 9 -15.21 -7.11 14.73
C LEU A 9 -14.57 -7.75 13.48
N ALA A 10 -14.25 -6.99 12.44
CA ALA A 10 -13.57 -7.52 11.25
C ALA A 10 -12.13 -7.98 11.52
N ILE A 11 -11.42 -7.32 12.45
CA ILE A 11 -10.05 -7.71 12.85
C ILE A 11 -10.10 -8.91 13.80
N GLU A 12 -10.99 -8.90 14.79
CA GLU A 12 -11.14 -9.98 15.78
C GLU A 12 -11.76 -11.26 15.20
N SER A 13 -12.61 -11.15 14.18
CA SER A 13 -13.20 -12.31 13.48
C SER A 13 -12.21 -13.12 12.63
N GLY A 14 -10.95 -12.67 12.55
CA GLY A 14 -9.94 -13.35 11.74
C GLY A 14 -10.11 -13.13 10.25
N VAL A 15 -10.95 -12.18 9.79
CA VAL A 15 -11.13 -11.86 8.36
C VAL A 15 -9.82 -11.40 7.73
N VAL A 16 -9.03 -10.57 8.42
CA VAL A 16 -7.69 -10.17 7.94
C VAL A 16 -6.77 -11.39 7.79
N LYS A 17 -6.74 -12.30 8.78
CA LYS A 17 -5.96 -13.55 8.69
C LYS A 17 -6.48 -14.49 7.61
N ALA A 18 -7.79 -14.57 7.42
CA ALA A 18 -8.44 -15.38 6.41
C ALA A 18 -8.19 -14.83 5.00
N LEU A 19 -8.14 -13.51 4.84
CA LEU A 19 -7.76 -12.84 3.60
C LEU A 19 -6.29 -13.06 3.29
N ILE A 20 -5.38 -12.83 4.25
CA ILE A 20 -3.95 -13.14 4.09
C ILE A 20 -3.78 -14.62 3.70
N ARG A 21 -4.48 -15.53 4.37
CA ARG A 21 -4.47 -16.96 4.03
C ARG A 21 -5.07 -17.22 2.65
N SER A 22 -6.14 -16.54 2.26
CA SER A 22 -6.74 -16.66 0.92
C SER A 22 -5.74 -16.23 -0.16
N PHE A 23 -5.07 -15.09 0.03
CA PHE A 23 -4.00 -14.63 -0.85
C PHE A 23 -2.75 -15.52 -0.81
N SER A 24 -2.53 -16.28 0.26
CA SER A 24 -1.41 -17.23 0.40
C SER A 24 -1.71 -18.63 -0.15
N VAL A 25 -2.97 -18.93 -0.50
CA VAL A 25 -3.43 -20.29 -0.88
C VAL A 25 -3.98 -20.34 -2.32
N GLN A 26 -4.28 -19.20 -2.95
CA GLN A 26 -4.66 -19.21 -4.37
C GLN A 26 -3.47 -19.51 -5.29
N PRO A 27 -3.68 -20.28 -6.38
CA PRO A 27 -2.64 -20.49 -7.38
C PRO A 27 -2.22 -19.14 -7.98
N PHE A 28 -0.91 -18.93 -7.98
CA PHE A 28 -0.22 -17.67 -8.27
C PHE A 28 -0.43 -17.13 -9.71
N ASP A 29 -1.02 -17.94 -10.57
CA ASP A 29 -1.27 -17.73 -11.99
C ASP A 29 -2.59 -16.97 -12.27
N GLN A 30 -3.34 -16.58 -11.25
CA GLN A 30 -4.58 -15.80 -11.39
C GLN A 30 -4.68 -14.64 -10.40
N ILE A 31 -3.69 -13.74 -10.36
CA ILE A 31 -3.95 -12.40 -9.81
C ILE A 31 -5.07 -11.78 -10.65
N THR A 32 -6.30 -11.87 -10.12
CA THR A 32 -7.44 -11.20 -10.73
C THR A 32 -7.38 -9.72 -10.34
N ARG A 33 -7.76 -8.84 -11.27
CA ARG A 33 -7.99 -7.42 -11.00
C ARG A 33 -8.82 -7.20 -9.72
N LEU A 34 -9.80 -8.07 -9.47
CA LEU A 34 -10.63 -8.06 -8.27
C LEU A 34 -9.82 -8.33 -6.98
N SER A 35 -8.93 -9.30 -6.97
CA SER A 35 -8.07 -9.61 -5.82
C SER A 35 -7.14 -8.45 -5.46
N THR A 36 -6.51 -7.82 -6.46
CA THR A 36 -5.62 -6.67 -6.22
C THR A 36 -6.40 -5.43 -5.80
N TYR A 37 -7.58 -5.21 -6.40
CA TYR A 37 -8.48 -4.12 -6.01
C TYR A 37 -8.98 -4.29 -4.58
N ILE A 38 -9.42 -5.49 -4.19
CA ILE A 38 -9.83 -5.80 -2.82
C ILE A 38 -8.66 -5.58 -1.86
N PHE A 39 -7.46 -6.03 -2.18
CA PHE A 39 -6.28 -5.79 -1.36
C PHE A 39 -5.98 -4.30 -1.19
N LEU A 40 -5.99 -3.54 -2.28
CA LEU A 40 -5.76 -2.10 -2.28
C LEU A 40 -6.79 -1.37 -1.42
N ARG A 41 -8.08 -1.69 -1.61
CA ARG A 41 -9.20 -1.12 -0.85
C ARG A 41 -9.13 -1.50 0.62
N ILE A 42 -8.86 -2.76 0.96
CA ILE A 42 -8.75 -3.21 2.35
C ILE A 42 -7.57 -2.55 3.03
N THR A 43 -6.41 -2.49 2.37
CA THR A 43 -5.26 -1.82 2.97
C THR A 43 -5.58 -0.34 3.18
N TYR A 44 -6.27 0.33 2.25
CA TYR A 44 -6.66 1.76 2.37
C TYR A 44 -7.65 1.98 3.49
N CYS A 45 -8.71 1.18 3.54
CA CYS A 45 -9.67 1.22 4.62
C CYS A 45 -9.02 0.91 5.98
N LEU A 46 -8.05 -0.01 6.05
CA LEU A 46 -7.35 -0.29 7.30
C LEU A 46 -6.58 0.94 7.77
N ASP A 47 -5.82 1.63 6.91
CA ASP A 47 -5.10 2.85 7.35
C ASP A 47 -6.05 4.01 7.69
N GLU A 48 -7.15 4.21 6.95
CA GLU A 48 -8.15 5.23 7.28
C GLU A 48 -8.87 4.94 8.60
N ILE A 49 -9.27 3.68 8.82
CA ILE A 49 -9.85 3.21 10.08
C ILE A 49 -8.81 3.39 11.20
N MET A 50 -7.55 3.04 10.95
CA MET A 50 -6.48 3.21 11.91
C MET A 50 -6.23 4.67 12.26
N ASN A 51 -6.17 5.56 11.27
CA ASN A 51 -6.04 7.01 11.48
C ASN A 51 -7.22 7.55 12.28
N SER A 52 -8.44 7.12 11.96
CA SER A 52 -9.64 7.48 12.72
C SER A 52 -9.59 6.99 14.17
N ILE A 53 -9.07 5.78 14.40
CA ILE A 53 -8.84 5.24 15.75
C ILE A 53 -7.75 6.02 16.49
N ILE A 54 -6.68 6.45 15.78
CA ILE A 54 -5.60 7.27 16.33
C ILE A 54 -6.13 8.63 16.80
N ASP A 55 -6.95 9.30 16.00
CA ASP A 55 -7.55 10.60 16.33
C ASP A 55 -8.50 10.52 17.53
N LEU A 56 -9.14 9.37 17.74
CA LEU A 56 -10.03 9.13 18.87
C LEU A 56 -9.29 8.84 20.18
N ASN A 57 -7.97 8.61 20.15
CA ASN A 57 -7.11 8.26 21.29
C ASN A 57 -7.75 7.31 22.34
N PRO A 58 -8.41 6.21 21.96
CA PRO A 58 -9.22 5.46 22.91
C PRO A 58 -8.35 4.63 23.88
N PHE A 59 -7.19 4.10 23.45
CA PHE A 59 -6.31 3.26 24.30
C PHE A 59 -4.84 3.19 23.81
N PRO A 60 -3.84 3.63 24.61
CA PRO A 60 -2.41 3.61 24.23
C PRO A 60 -1.80 2.21 23.97
N ALA A 61 -2.36 1.16 24.57
CA ALA A 61 -1.87 -0.22 24.38
C ALA A 61 -2.37 -0.84 23.05
N LEU A 62 -3.59 -0.51 22.63
CA LEU A 62 -4.14 -0.84 21.32
C LEU A 62 -3.44 -0.04 20.22
N PHE A 63 -3.13 1.24 20.50
CA PHE A 63 -2.28 2.08 19.65
C PHE A 63 -0.99 1.35 19.27
N ARG A 64 -0.18 0.86 20.22
CA ARG A 64 1.07 0.14 19.90
C ARG A 64 0.89 -1.12 19.03
N THR A 65 -0.27 -1.77 19.08
CA THR A 65 -0.52 -3.05 18.43
C THR A 65 -1.17 -2.89 17.05
N LEU A 66 -1.94 -1.81 16.87
CA LEU A 66 -2.72 -1.53 15.67
C LEU A 66 -2.16 -0.33 14.88
N SER A 67 -1.55 0.66 15.54
CA SER A 67 -0.90 1.81 14.90
C SER A 67 0.32 1.31 14.13
N THR A 68 0.19 1.24 12.82
CA THR A 68 1.35 1.17 11.96
C THR A 68 1.66 2.61 11.60
N SER A 69 2.45 3.30 12.43
CA SER A 69 2.85 4.65 12.04
C SER A 69 3.53 4.58 10.68
N SER A 70 3.30 5.58 9.84
CA SER A 70 3.88 5.61 8.49
C SER A 70 5.41 5.56 8.55
N ASP A 71 6.01 5.91 9.68
CA ASP A 71 7.45 5.84 9.96
C ASP A 71 8.01 4.40 9.95
N PHE A 72 7.16 3.38 10.06
CA PHE A 72 7.58 1.98 10.06
C PHE A 72 7.15 1.23 8.79
N PRO A 73 7.95 0.23 8.36
CA PRO A 73 7.56 -0.69 7.31
C PRO A 73 6.20 -1.33 7.55
N HIS A 74 5.51 -1.67 6.47
CA HIS A 74 4.21 -2.34 6.54
C HIS A 74 4.30 -3.63 7.39
N PRO A 75 3.42 -3.85 8.38
CA PRO A 75 3.56 -4.94 9.36
C PRO A 75 3.50 -6.34 8.75
N TYR A 76 2.96 -6.45 7.54
CA TYR A 76 2.84 -7.70 6.79
C TYR A 76 3.85 -7.83 5.64
N PHE A 77 4.83 -6.92 5.54
CA PHE A 77 5.79 -6.91 4.44
C PHE A 77 6.48 -8.27 4.26
N ASP A 78 7.02 -8.83 5.35
CA ASP A 78 7.77 -10.08 5.30
C ASP A 78 6.89 -11.26 4.87
N GLN A 79 5.62 -11.29 5.29
CA GLN A 79 4.66 -12.31 4.88
C GLN A 79 4.38 -12.23 3.37
N PHE A 80 4.20 -11.03 2.82
CA PHE A 80 4.00 -10.83 1.37
C PHE A 80 5.27 -11.06 0.54
N ALA A 81 6.44 -10.82 1.13
CA ALA A 81 7.72 -11.15 0.51
C ALA A 81 7.90 -12.68 0.43
N ILE A 82 7.66 -13.39 1.54
CA ILE A 82 7.78 -14.86 1.62
C ILE A 82 6.79 -15.57 0.69
N SER A 83 5.58 -15.03 0.52
CA SER A 83 4.58 -15.61 -0.39
C SER A 83 4.89 -15.37 -1.87
N GLY A 84 5.89 -14.55 -2.22
CA GLY A 84 6.20 -14.18 -3.60
C GLY A 84 5.23 -13.14 -4.19
N TYR A 85 4.27 -12.64 -3.40
CA TYR A 85 3.26 -11.68 -3.86
C TYR A 85 3.87 -10.37 -4.37
N ILE A 86 4.91 -9.87 -3.68
CA ILE A 86 5.64 -8.65 -4.12
C ILE A 86 6.22 -8.84 -5.53
N GLN A 87 6.84 -9.98 -5.79
CA GLN A 87 7.41 -10.27 -7.11
C GLN A 87 6.32 -10.32 -8.19
N GLN A 88 5.13 -10.81 -7.86
CA GLN A 88 4.03 -10.87 -8.80
C GLN A 88 3.46 -9.48 -9.11
N LEU A 89 3.33 -8.61 -8.11
CA LEU A 89 2.97 -7.21 -8.36
C LEU A 89 3.99 -6.52 -9.26
N CYS A 90 5.28 -6.73 -9.01
CA CYS A 90 6.36 -6.23 -9.86
C CYS A 90 6.26 -6.74 -11.30
N ASN A 91 5.93 -8.02 -11.49
CA ASN A 91 5.74 -8.60 -12.82
C ASN A 91 4.50 -8.03 -13.51
N LEU A 92 3.37 -7.91 -12.79
CA LEU A 92 2.13 -7.31 -13.28
C LEU A 92 2.39 -5.89 -13.77
N PHE A 93 3.03 -5.06 -12.95
CA PHE A 93 3.39 -3.69 -13.29
C PHE A 93 4.23 -3.59 -14.58
N LYS A 94 5.18 -4.51 -14.77
CA LYS A 94 6.06 -4.54 -15.94
C LYS A 94 5.41 -5.07 -17.21
N GLN A 95 4.48 -6.01 -17.09
CA GLN A 95 3.96 -6.78 -18.22
C GLN A 95 2.57 -6.33 -18.67
N THR A 96 1.79 -5.68 -17.81
CA THR A 96 0.44 -5.25 -18.17
C THR A 96 0.45 -4.09 -19.17
N ASN A 97 -0.51 -4.14 -20.10
CA ASN A 97 -0.85 -3.02 -20.98
C ASN A 97 -2.14 -2.30 -20.53
N ASP A 98 -2.78 -2.80 -19.47
CA ASP A 98 -3.96 -2.18 -18.86
C ASP A 98 -3.49 -1.14 -17.84
N ASN A 99 -3.93 0.11 -18.03
CA ASN A 99 -3.52 1.22 -17.17
C ASN A 99 -4.02 1.03 -15.74
N ASP A 100 -5.26 0.55 -15.56
CA ASP A 100 -5.83 0.36 -14.22
C ASP A 100 -5.02 -0.68 -13.44
N ASP A 101 -4.66 -1.80 -14.07
CA ASP A 101 -3.81 -2.83 -13.45
C ASP A 101 -2.43 -2.28 -13.11
N LYS A 102 -1.87 -1.40 -13.96
CA LYS A 102 -0.56 -0.77 -13.74
C LYS A 102 -0.60 0.20 -12.56
N ASP A 103 -1.65 1.02 -12.49
CA ASP A 103 -1.91 1.96 -11.41
C ASP A 103 -2.05 1.21 -10.10
N ILE A 104 -2.94 0.23 -10.06
CA ILE A 104 -3.19 -0.63 -8.90
C ILE A 104 -1.89 -1.32 -8.45
N ALA A 105 -1.10 -1.88 -9.37
CA ALA A 105 0.15 -2.54 -9.03
C ALA A 105 1.14 -1.54 -8.41
N SER A 106 1.31 -0.37 -9.02
CA SER A 106 2.21 0.68 -8.52
C SER A 106 1.81 1.16 -7.11
N LEU A 107 0.51 1.34 -6.86
CA LEU A 107 -0.03 1.77 -5.57
C LEU A 107 0.18 0.69 -4.50
N CYS A 108 -0.08 -0.59 -4.83
CA CYS A 108 0.16 -1.71 -3.93
C CYS A 108 1.64 -1.85 -3.57
N ILE A 109 2.54 -1.77 -4.55
CA ILE A 109 3.98 -1.90 -4.30
C ILE A 109 4.47 -0.73 -3.46
N GLY A 110 4.17 0.51 -3.86
CA GLY A 110 4.61 1.70 -3.13
C GLY A 110 4.19 1.66 -1.66
N ARG A 111 2.99 1.17 -1.38
CA ARG A 111 2.50 1.02 -0.01
C ARG A 111 3.20 -0.07 0.81
N LEU A 112 3.43 -1.24 0.21
CA LEU A 112 4.19 -2.30 0.88
C LEU A 112 5.59 -1.79 1.26
N PHE A 113 6.20 -0.97 0.40
CA PHE A 113 7.51 -0.37 0.62
C PHE A 113 7.50 0.94 1.42
N ARG A 114 6.40 1.30 2.10
CA ARG A 114 6.39 2.43 3.05
C ARG A 114 7.57 2.34 4.03
N ALA A 115 8.28 3.46 4.22
CA ALA A 115 9.48 3.56 5.06
C ALA A 115 10.61 2.55 4.76
N LYS A 116 10.51 1.77 3.67
CA LYS A 116 11.44 0.72 3.29
C LYS A 116 12.04 1.01 1.92
N GLU A 117 13.33 0.76 1.77
CA GLU A 117 13.98 0.91 0.47
C GLU A 117 13.43 -0.11 -0.55
N ILE A 118 13.12 0.37 -1.76
CA ILE A 118 12.93 -0.49 -2.92
C ILE A 118 14.31 -0.81 -3.49
N LEU A 119 14.86 -2.00 -3.18
CA LEU A 119 16.25 -2.36 -3.50
C LEU A 119 16.55 -2.47 -5.00
N ASP A 120 15.58 -2.91 -5.80
CA ASP A 120 15.73 -2.95 -7.26
C ASP A 120 15.68 -1.51 -7.80
N ILE A 121 16.82 -1.03 -8.28
CA ILE A 121 17.00 0.35 -8.77
C ILE A 121 16.07 0.67 -9.94
N ASN A 122 15.85 -0.28 -10.85
CA ASN A 122 14.99 -0.05 -12.01
C ASN A 122 13.52 -0.03 -11.59
N MET A 123 13.12 -0.99 -10.76
CA MET A 123 11.76 -1.04 -10.22
C MET A 123 11.43 0.22 -9.41
N ARG A 124 12.37 0.69 -8.58
CA ARG A 124 12.22 1.93 -7.79
C ARG A 124 11.94 3.13 -8.69
N LYS A 125 12.72 3.29 -9.76
CA LYS A 125 12.55 4.38 -10.74
C LYS A 125 11.19 4.30 -11.42
N GLU A 126 10.88 3.16 -12.00
CA GLU A 126 9.64 2.99 -12.78
C GLU A 126 8.39 3.18 -11.91
N ILE A 127 8.38 2.65 -10.67
CA ILE A 127 7.26 2.85 -9.75
C ILE A 127 7.13 4.31 -9.33
N ILE A 128 8.25 4.96 -8.96
CA ILE A 128 8.21 6.37 -8.53
C ILE A 128 7.78 7.28 -9.68
N GLU A 129 8.27 7.05 -10.89
CA GLU A 129 7.84 7.80 -12.07
C GLU A 129 6.35 7.59 -12.34
N HIS A 130 5.86 6.35 -12.29
CA HIS A 130 4.44 6.06 -12.49
C HIS A 130 3.55 6.73 -11.44
N LEU A 131 3.90 6.60 -10.15
CA LEU A 131 3.18 7.25 -9.04
C LEU A 131 3.16 8.78 -9.20
N LYS A 132 4.22 9.41 -9.73
CA LYS A 132 4.22 10.84 -10.02
C LYS A 132 3.19 11.21 -11.08
N THR A 133 3.01 10.38 -12.12
CA THR A 133 1.99 10.66 -13.15
C THR A 133 0.56 10.60 -12.61
N LEU A 134 0.31 9.76 -11.59
CA LEU A 134 -0.98 9.67 -10.93
C LEU A 134 -1.35 10.91 -10.11
N LEU A 135 -0.42 11.84 -9.86
CA LEU A 135 -0.74 13.10 -9.19
C LEU A 135 -1.62 14.01 -10.06
N ASP A 136 -1.65 13.80 -11.37
CA ASP A 136 -2.50 14.53 -12.32
C ASP A 136 -3.68 13.67 -12.82
N ASP A 137 -3.97 12.55 -12.14
CA ASP A 137 -5.10 11.67 -12.49
C ASP A 137 -6.45 12.40 -12.32
N LYS A 138 -7.40 12.05 -13.19
CA LYS A 138 -8.79 12.53 -13.09
C LYS A 138 -9.55 11.85 -11.96
N ASP A 139 -9.15 10.64 -11.58
CA ASP A 139 -9.66 9.94 -10.42
C ASP A 139 -8.98 10.51 -9.16
N GLU A 140 -9.77 11.25 -8.36
CA GLU A 140 -9.33 11.86 -7.10
C GLU A 140 -8.78 10.83 -6.11
N TRP A 141 -9.27 9.59 -6.16
CA TRP A 141 -8.77 8.52 -5.33
C TRP A 141 -7.34 8.15 -5.72
N ASN A 142 -7.05 7.97 -7.01
CA ASN A 142 -5.69 7.70 -7.50
C ASN A 142 -4.74 8.84 -7.15
N GLN A 143 -5.16 10.09 -7.35
CA GLN A 143 -4.36 11.27 -7.02
C GLN A 143 -4.01 11.32 -5.53
N THR A 144 -5.01 11.15 -4.65
CA THR A 144 -4.83 11.20 -3.19
C THR A 144 -3.95 10.04 -2.72
N ALA A 145 -4.21 8.84 -3.25
CA ALA A 145 -3.46 7.64 -2.92
C ALA A 145 -1.98 7.77 -3.33
N ALA A 146 -1.70 8.20 -4.55
CA ALA A 146 -0.34 8.39 -5.04
C ALA A 146 0.41 9.45 -4.23
N LYS A 147 -0.24 10.57 -3.89
CA LYS A 147 0.33 11.61 -3.04
C LYS A 147 0.72 11.07 -1.67
N GLN A 148 -0.13 10.27 -1.03
CA GLN A 148 0.18 9.68 0.27
C GLN A 148 1.31 8.66 0.18
N ILE A 149 1.28 7.77 -0.82
CA ILE A 149 2.32 6.76 -1.02
C ILE A 149 3.69 7.39 -1.27
N LEU A 150 3.76 8.47 -2.06
CA LEU A 150 5.03 9.17 -2.28
C LEU A 150 5.57 9.77 -0.97
N LYS A 151 4.72 10.33 -0.11
CA LYS A 151 5.15 10.79 1.24
C LYS A 151 5.70 9.65 2.08
N ASP A 152 5.01 8.51 2.08
CA ASP A 152 5.36 7.31 2.82
C ASP A 152 6.69 6.68 2.33
N LEU A 153 6.96 6.74 1.02
CA LEU A 153 8.21 6.28 0.43
C LEU A 153 9.37 7.22 0.78
N GLN A 154 9.15 8.54 0.86
CA GLN A 154 10.18 9.54 1.22
C GLN A 154 10.73 9.38 2.64
N ILE A 155 10.07 8.61 3.50
CA ILE A 155 10.58 8.27 4.84
C ILE A 155 11.92 7.52 4.72
N ASN A 156 12.07 6.68 3.68
CA ASN A 156 13.35 6.08 3.34
C ASN A 156 14.20 7.04 2.47
N GLN A 157 15.46 7.29 2.86
CA GLN A 157 16.33 8.28 2.19
C GLN A 157 16.67 7.93 0.74
N VAL A 158 16.77 6.64 0.39
CA VAL A 158 17.11 6.24 -0.98
C VAL A 158 15.93 6.49 -1.91
N ASN A 159 14.73 6.11 -1.49
CA ASN A 159 13.50 6.42 -2.23
C ASN A 159 13.28 7.94 -2.31
N LYS A 160 13.51 8.67 -1.21
CA LYS A 160 13.42 10.13 -1.18
C LYS A 160 14.30 10.78 -2.24
N SER A 161 15.55 10.35 -2.34
CA SER A 161 16.51 10.88 -3.30
C SER A 161 16.05 10.67 -4.75
N GLU A 162 15.42 9.54 -5.07
CA GLU A 162 14.85 9.31 -6.41
C GLU A 162 13.56 10.13 -6.64
N ILE A 163 12.71 10.30 -5.61
CA ILE A 163 11.50 11.13 -5.70
C ILE A 163 11.87 12.59 -5.97
N GLU A 164 12.84 13.15 -5.26
CA GLU A 164 13.24 14.56 -5.35
C GLU A 164 14.14 14.89 -6.56
N LYS A 165 14.50 13.86 -7.34
CA LYS A 165 15.33 14.00 -8.53
C LYS A 165 14.72 14.99 -9.53
N ASP A 166 15.60 15.65 -10.28
CA ASP A 166 15.27 16.69 -11.25
C ASP A 166 14.51 17.89 -10.65
N GLY A 167 14.65 18.08 -9.33
CA GLY A 167 14.02 19.18 -8.59
C GLY A 167 12.53 18.97 -8.32
N PHE A 168 12.02 17.75 -8.50
CA PHE A 168 10.62 17.43 -8.24
C PHE A 168 10.27 17.69 -6.76
N LYS A 169 9.13 18.34 -6.54
CA LYS A 169 8.56 18.57 -5.21
C LYS A 169 7.12 18.08 -5.22
N LEU A 170 6.74 17.35 -4.17
CA LEU A 170 5.35 16.94 -4.01
C LEU A 170 4.45 18.18 -3.89
N PRO A 171 3.29 18.19 -4.56
CA PRO A 171 2.32 19.26 -4.43
C PRO A 171 1.84 19.34 -2.98
N ILE A 172 1.76 20.56 -2.46
CA ILE A 172 1.27 20.86 -1.10
C ILE A 172 -0.21 20.51 -1.01
#